data_AF-A0A834X8N8-F1
#
_entry.id   AF-A0A834X8N8-F1
#
_cell.length_a   1.000
_cell.length_b   1.000
_cell.length_c   1.000
_cell.angle_alpha   90.00
_cell.angle_beta   90.00
_cell.angle_gamma   90.00
#
_symmetry.space_group_name_H-M   'P 1'
#
loop_
_entity.id
_entity.type
_entity.pdbx_description
1 polymer ?
#
loop_
_entity_poly.entity_id
_entity_poly.type
_entity_poly.pdbx_seq_one_letter_code
_entity_poly.pdbx_strand_id
1 'polypeptide(L)'
;MATTACFIIVSRNDIPIYESEVGTATKREDAAQLHQFILHAALDIVQDLAWTTSAMYLKSIDRFNDLVVSVYVTAVYCDIFLDLSIHTRFMLLHDSRNDDGIKSFFQEVHELYIKILLNPLYLPGSRITSSHFDTKVRALARKYL
;
A
#
# COMPACT_ATOMS: atom_id res chain seq x y z
N MET A 1 1.55 21.94 6.59
CA MET A 1 2.83 21.21 6.60
C MET A 1 2.79 20.26 5.42
N ALA A 2 3.88 20.17 4.65
CA ALA A 2 3.89 19.32 3.45
C ALA A 2 3.94 17.86 3.89
N THR A 3 2.82 17.15 3.77
CA THR A 3 2.75 15.73 4.08
C THR A 3 3.50 14.98 2.98
N THR A 4 4.62 14.35 3.34
CA THR A 4 5.33 13.43 2.45
C THR A 4 4.78 12.04 2.70
N ALA A 5 4.01 11.50 1.76
CA ALA A 5 3.60 10.11 1.82
C ALA A 5 4.06 9.34 0.58
N CYS A 6 4.59 8.15 0.79
CA CYS A 6 4.92 7.20 -0.27
C CYS A 6 4.01 5.99 -0.10
N PHE A 7 3.25 5.67 -1.15
CA PHE A 7 2.31 4.55 -1.15
C PHE A 7 2.77 3.48 -2.14
N ILE A 8 2.91 2.25 -1.66
CA ILE A 8 3.25 1.09 -2.48
C ILE A 8 2.26 -0.05 -2.29
N ILE A 9 2.07 -0.81 -3.36
CA ILE A 9 1.34 -2.09 -3.35
C ILE A 9 2.32 -3.18 -3.72
N VAL A 10 2.46 -4.16 -2.83
CA VAL A 10 3.38 -5.29 -2.98
C VAL A 10 2.59 -6.57 -3.16
N SER A 11 2.92 -7.30 -4.23
CA SER A 11 2.35 -8.63 -4.49
C SER A 11 2.93 -9.68 -3.54
N ARG A 12 2.38 -10.90 -3.55
CA ARG A 12 2.84 -12.02 -2.71
C ARG A 12 4.34 -12.31 -2.86
N ASN A 13 4.88 -12.13 -4.07
CA ASN A 13 6.27 -12.46 -4.39
C ASN A 13 7.26 -11.33 -4.07
N ASP A 14 6.88 -10.40 -3.18
CA ASP A 14 7.68 -9.21 -2.82
C ASP A 14 8.00 -8.29 -4.00
N ILE A 15 7.20 -8.38 -5.06
CA ILE A 15 7.31 -7.53 -6.25
C ILE A 15 6.37 -6.32 -6.08
N PRO A 16 6.88 -5.07 -6.13
CA PRO A 16 6.03 -3.88 -6.11
C PRO A 16 5.25 -3.79 -7.44
N ILE A 17 3.93 -3.87 -7.35
CA ILE A 17 3.01 -3.80 -8.50
C ILE A 17 2.48 -2.38 -8.74
N TYR A 18 2.56 -1.51 -7.73
CA TYR A 18 2.20 -0.10 -7.85
C TYR A 18 3.02 0.73 -6.86
N GLU A 19 3.38 1.93 -7.28
CA GLU A 19 4.11 2.90 -6.50
C GLU A 19 3.60 4.29 -6.85
N SER A 20 3.33 5.10 -5.83
CA SER A 20 3.01 6.50 -6.01
C SER A 20 3.47 7.32 -4.82
N GLU A 21 4.23 8.36 -5.11
CA GLU A 21 4.39 9.46 -4.17
C GLU A 21 3.11 10.29 -4.12
N VAL A 22 2.64 10.50 -2.91
CA VAL A 22 1.40 11.18 -2.58
C VAL A 22 1.73 12.24 -1.52
N GLY A 23 1.81 13.49 -1.96
CA GLY A 23 2.23 14.59 -1.09
C GLY A 23 2.44 15.87 -1.88
N THR A 24 2.51 17.00 -1.17
CA THR A 24 2.76 18.32 -1.78
C THR A 24 4.24 18.68 -1.86
N ALA A 25 5.12 17.86 -1.30
CA ALA A 25 6.56 18.11 -1.33
C ALA A 25 7.11 17.89 -2.74
N THR A 26 7.94 18.83 -3.21
CA THR A 26 8.67 18.72 -4.47
C THR A 26 9.51 17.45 -4.49
N LYS A 27 9.36 16.65 -5.55
CA LYS A 27 10.18 15.46 -5.85
C LYS A 27 11.66 15.75 -5.64
N ARG A 28 12.23 15.22 -4.55
CA ARG A 28 13.67 15.04 -4.39
C ARG A 28 13.95 13.57 -4.69
N GLU A 29 14.67 13.29 -5.77
CA GLU A 29 14.98 11.91 -6.18
C GLU A 29 15.68 11.11 -5.06
N ASP A 30 16.52 11.77 -4.25
CA ASP A 30 17.15 11.14 -3.07
C ASP A 30 16.14 10.69 -2.01
N ALA A 31 15.02 11.40 -1.85
CA ALA A 31 13.98 11.05 -0.90
C ALA A 31 13.18 9.83 -1.36
N ALA A 32 12.94 9.70 -2.67
CA ALA A 32 12.23 8.56 -3.24
C ALA A 32 12.98 7.24 -2.98
N GLN A 33 14.29 7.22 -3.19
CA GLN A 33 15.14 6.05 -2.93
C GLN A 33 15.14 5.68 -1.45
N LEU A 34 15.19 6.68 -0.55
CA LEU A 34 15.09 6.45 0.88
C LEU A 34 13.74 5.86 1.28
N HIS A 35 12.63 6.37 0.74
CA HIS A 35 11.30 5.85 1.02
C HIS A 35 11.17 4.38 0.60
N GLN A 36 11.71 4.03 -0.58
CA GLN A 36 11.73 2.66 -1.06
C GLN A 36 12.54 1.75 -0.13
N PHE A 37 13.70 2.21 0.35
CA PHE A 37 14.52 1.47 1.29
C PHE A 37 13.79 1.20 2.61
N ILE A 38 13.17 2.23 3.20
CA ILE A 38 12.41 2.09 4.46
C ILE A 38 11.25 1.12 4.29
N LEU A 39 10.47 1.26 3.22
CA LEU A 39 9.33 0.38 2.96
C LEU A 39 9.76 -1.07 2.72
N HIS A 40 10.88 -1.28 2.05
CA HIS A 40 11.42 -2.62 1.82
C HIS A 40 11.91 -3.27 3.12
N ALA A 41 12.59 -2.51 3.99
CA ALA A 41 13.04 -3.00 5.30
C ALA A 41 11.86 -3.40 6.21
N ALA A 42 10.71 -2.74 6.06
CA ALA A 42 9.52 -3.05 6.84
C ALA A 42 8.77 -4.31 6.38
N LEU A 43 9.07 -4.87 5.19
CA LEU A 43 8.33 -6.03 4.64
C LEU A 43 8.45 -7.29 5.50
N ASP A 44 9.62 -7.54 6.07
CA ASP A 44 9.85 -8.71 6.93
C ASP A 44 8.94 -8.67 8.17
N ILE A 45 8.81 -7.49 8.78
CA ILE A 45 7.94 -7.26 9.93
C ILE A 45 6.46 -7.44 9.54
N VAL A 46 6.05 -6.93 8.37
CA VAL A 46 4.68 -7.13 7.85
C VAL A 46 4.36 -8.61 7.69
N GLN A 47 5.31 -9.39 7.16
CA GLN A 47 5.11 -10.81 6.89
C GLN A 47 4.83 -11.60 8.18
N ASP A 48 5.58 -11.33 9.24
CA ASP A 48 5.38 -11.96 10.55
C ASP A 48 4.04 -11.56 11.18
N LEU A 49 3.67 -10.28 11.11
CA LEU A 49 2.39 -9.80 11.64
C LEU A 49 1.20 -10.37 10.87
N ALA A 50 1.29 -10.46 9.54
CA ALA A 50 0.21 -10.98 8.70
C ALA A 50 -0.17 -12.43 9.02
N TRP A 51 0.76 -13.22 9.57
CA TRP A 51 0.47 -14.59 10.02
C TRP A 51 -0.10 -14.69 11.44
N THR A 52 0.05 -13.65 12.25
CA THR A 52 -0.40 -13.67 13.66
C THR A 52 -1.74 -12.96 13.87
N THR A 53 -2.17 -12.14 12.92
CA THR A 53 -3.42 -11.37 13.03
C THR A 53 -4.34 -11.56 11.82
N SER A 54 -5.64 -11.61 12.08
CA SER A 54 -6.68 -11.69 11.05
C SER A 54 -7.19 -10.31 10.59
N ALA A 55 -6.73 -9.23 11.24
CA ALA A 55 -7.13 -7.88 10.88
C ALA A 55 -6.47 -7.43 9.56
N MET A 56 -7.26 -6.90 8.63
CA MET A 56 -6.71 -6.35 7.38
C MET A 56 -5.87 -5.09 7.60
N TYR A 57 -6.20 -4.26 8.59
CA TYR A 57 -5.43 -3.05 8.88
C TYR A 57 -4.51 -3.28 10.08
N LEU A 58 -3.19 -3.23 9.84
CA LEU A 58 -2.13 -3.46 10.82
C LEU A 58 -1.68 -2.20 11.56
N LYS A 59 -2.26 -1.04 11.23
CA LYS A 59 -1.85 0.28 11.76
C LYS A 59 -0.36 0.54 11.47
N SER A 60 0.28 1.35 12.31
CA SER A 60 1.71 1.62 12.32
C SER A 60 2.49 0.37 12.75
N ILE A 61 3.30 -0.17 11.85
CA ILE A 61 4.14 -1.35 12.09
C ILE A 61 5.60 -1.00 12.40
N ASP A 62 6.09 0.11 11.86
CA ASP A 62 7.48 0.53 11.98
C ASP A 62 7.58 2.06 11.89
N ARG A 63 8.68 2.61 12.41
CA ARG A 63 8.93 4.04 12.44
C ARG A 63 10.40 4.33 12.15
N PHE A 64 10.64 5.18 11.15
CA PHE A 64 11.95 5.70 10.82
C PHE A 64 11.97 7.22 10.93
N ASN A 65 12.67 7.76 11.93
CA ASN A 65 12.66 9.18 12.28
C ASN A 65 11.23 9.69 12.55
N ASP A 66 10.76 10.65 11.76
CA ASP A 66 9.41 11.21 11.82
C ASP A 66 8.42 10.51 10.89
N LEU A 67 8.90 9.55 10.09
CA LEU A 67 8.09 8.78 9.15
C LEU A 67 7.59 7.49 9.82
N VAL A 68 6.33 7.20 9.60
CA VAL A 68 5.60 6.04 10.11
C VAL A 68 5.21 5.16 8.93
N VAL A 69 5.37 3.85 9.09
CA VAL A 69 4.94 2.85 8.11
C VAL A 69 3.63 2.25 8.57
N SER A 70 2.54 2.60 7.88
CA SER A 70 1.23 1.99 8.08
C SER A 70 0.96 0.93 7.03
N VAL A 71 0.35 -0.19 7.43
CA VAL A 71 0.14 -1.33 6.53
C VAL A 71 -1.30 -1.83 6.54
N TYR A 72 -1.75 -2.21 5.36
CA TYR A 72 -3.02 -2.87 5.12
C TYR A 72 -2.80 -4.12 4.28
N VAL A 73 -3.17 -5.28 4.82
CA VAL A 73 -3.05 -6.57 4.16
C VAL A 73 -4.42 -6.97 3.61
N THR A 74 -4.48 -7.20 2.30
CA THR A 74 -5.69 -7.72 1.68
C THR A 74 -5.73 -9.23 1.88
N ALA A 75 -6.79 -9.76 2.48
CA ALA A 75 -7.09 -11.18 2.46
C ALA A 75 -8.11 -11.44 1.35
N VAL A 76 -7.64 -11.74 0.13
CA VAL A 76 -8.56 -12.20 -0.92
C VAL A 76 -8.70 -13.71 -0.74
N TYR A 77 -9.76 -14.12 -0.02
CA TYR A 77 -10.24 -15.48 -0.03
C TYR A 77 -10.71 -15.81 -1.45
N CYS A 78 -10.03 -16.74 -2.11
CA CYS A 78 -10.66 -17.55 -3.15
C CYS A 78 -10.90 -18.92 -2.54
N ASP A 79 -12.17 -19.31 -2.48
CA ASP A 79 -12.63 -20.61 -2.02
C ASP A 79 -11.86 -21.75 -2.70
N ILE A 80 -11.51 -22.75 -1.88
CA ILE A 80 -11.41 -24.18 -2.19
C ILE A 80 -10.60 -24.51 -3.46
N PHE A 81 -9.36 -25.00 -3.26
CA PHE A 81 -8.43 -25.64 -4.22
C PHE A 81 -7.23 -24.90 -4.80
N LEU A 82 -6.94 -23.65 -4.43
CA LEU A 82 -5.59 -23.12 -4.66
C LEU A 82 -5.05 -22.44 -3.41
N ASP A 83 -3.81 -22.78 -3.07
CA ASP A 83 -2.88 -22.02 -2.22
C ASP A 83 -2.57 -20.66 -2.87
N LEU A 84 -3.61 -19.88 -3.16
CA LEU A 84 -3.57 -18.55 -3.75
C LEU A 84 -4.20 -17.57 -2.74
N SER A 85 -3.74 -17.62 -1.50
CA SER A 85 -3.94 -16.49 -0.60
C SER A 85 -3.09 -15.33 -1.15
N ILE A 86 -3.74 -14.45 -1.91
CA ILE A 86 -3.14 -13.22 -2.41
C ILE A 86 -3.00 -12.29 -1.20
N HIS A 87 -1.87 -12.44 -0.49
CA HIS A 87 -1.45 -11.49 0.55
C HIS A 87 -0.87 -10.24 -0.13
N THR A 88 -1.68 -9.51 -0.88
CA THR A 88 -1.24 -8.20 -1.37
C THR A 88 -1.15 -7.25 -0.18
N ARG A 89 0.01 -6.61 -0.05
CA ARG A 89 0.35 -5.72 1.06
C ARG A 89 0.34 -4.30 0.55
N PHE A 90 -0.51 -3.47 1.14
CA PHE A 90 -0.56 -2.04 0.91
C PHE A 90 0.26 -1.39 2.00
N MET A 91 1.29 -0.63 1.63
CA MET A 91 2.18 0.00 2.59
C MET A 91 2.20 1.50 2.30
N LEU A 92 2.06 2.29 3.36
CA LEU A 92 2.08 3.74 3.31
C LEU A 92 3.14 4.23 4.28
N LEU A 93 4.12 4.94 3.76
CA LEU A 93 5.04 5.76 4.54
C LEU A 93 4.43 7.14 4.66
N HIS A 94 4.28 7.69 5.86
CA HIS A 94 3.68 9.02 6.08
C HIS A 94 4.21 9.67 7.36
N ASP A 95 4.07 10.99 7.47
CA ASP A 95 4.34 11.78 8.68
C ASP A 95 3.04 12.14 9.44
N SER A 96 1.88 11.95 8.81
CA SER A 96 0.55 12.25 9.36
C SER A 96 0.19 11.35 10.54
N ARG A 97 -0.52 11.89 11.53
CA ARG A 97 -1.04 11.14 12.71
C ARG A 97 -2.53 10.81 12.60
N ASN A 98 -3.10 10.89 11.39
CA ASN A 98 -4.51 10.66 11.16
C ASN A 98 -4.81 9.18 10.82
N ASP A 99 -4.78 8.31 11.82
CA ASP A 99 -4.98 6.86 11.65
C ASP A 99 -6.33 6.52 10.99
N ASP A 100 -7.41 7.24 11.35
CA ASP A 100 -8.74 7.01 10.77
C ASP A 100 -8.79 7.37 9.28
N GLY A 101 -8.16 8.49 8.89
CA GLY A 101 -8.05 8.88 7.47
C GLY A 101 -7.22 7.88 6.67
N ILE A 102 -6.11 7.41 7.22
CA ILE A 102 -5.25 6.40 6.59
C ILE A 102 -6.01 5.09 6.40
N LYS A 103 -6.78 4.65 7.41
CA LYS A 103 -7.63 3.47 7.30
C LYS A 103 -8.67 3.61 6.19
N SER A 104 -9.37 4.75 6.13
CA SER A 104 -10.34 5.03 5.04
C SER A 104 -9.68 5.08 3.66
N PHE A 105 -8.49 5.68 3.55
CA PHE A 105 -7.69 5.66 2.33
C PHE A 105 -7.41 4.24 1.85
N PHE A 106 -6.90 3.36 2.74
CA PHE A 106 -6.63 1.97 2.38
C PHE A 106 -7.90 1.21 1.95
N GLN A 107 -9.03 1.44 2.62
CA GLN A 107 -10.30 0.80 2.26
C GLN A 107 -10.77 1.21 0.86
N GLU A 108 -10.74 2.50 0.53
CA GLU A 108 -11.14 2.96 -0.80
C GLU A 108 -10.17 2.50 -1.90
N VAL A 109 -8.86 2.49 -1.62
CA VAL A 109 -7.87 1.93 -2.57
C VAL A 109 -8.07 0.44 -2.76
N HIS A 110 -8.44 -0.30 -1.71
CA HIS A 110 -8.75 -1.73 -1.79
C HIS A 110 -9.94 -1.99 -2.72
N GLU A 111 -11.02 -1.20 -2.63
CA GLU A 111 -12.15 -1.32 -3.56
C GLU A 111 -11.75 -1.07 -5.02
N LEU A 112 -10.85 -0.11 -5.26
CA LEU A 112 -10.32 0.14 -6.61
C LEU A 112 -9.43 -1.01 -7.09
N TYR A 113 -8.63 -1.59 -6.21
CA TYR A 113 -7.78 -2.73 -6.50
C TYR A 113 -8.61 -3.97 -6.85
N ILE A 114 -9.69 -4.26 -6.11
CA ILE A 114 -10.61 -5.37 -6.43
C ILE A 114 -11.20 -5.18 -7.83
N LYS A 115 -11.59 -3.96 -8.22
CA LYS A 115 -12.10 -3.69 -9.58
C LYS A 115 -11.07 -4.00 -10.68
N ILE A 116 -9.78 -3.84 -10.40
CA ILE A 116 -8.71 -4.25 -11.31
C ILE A 116 -8.60 -5.78 -11.35
N LEU A 117 -8.65 -6.44 -10.20
CA LEU A 117 -8.59 -7.91 -10.13
C LEU A 117 -9.79 -8.59 -10.83
N LEU A 118 -10.96 -7.96 -10.83
CA LEU A 118 -12.14 -8.44 -11.54
C LEU A 118 -12.03 -8.29 -13.07
N ASN A 119 -11.01 -7.59 -13.58
CA ASN A 119 -10.78 -7.52 -15.01
C ASN A 119 -10.13 -8.84 -15.50
N PRO A 120 -10.79 -9.62 -16.38
CA PRO A 120 -10.24 -10.88 -16.89
C PRO A 120 -8.95 -10.71 -17.70
N LEU A 121 -8.63 -9.50 -18.15
CA LEU A 121 -7.40 -9.18 -18.87
C LEU A 121 -6.23 -8.83 -17.95
N TYR A 122 -6.48 -8.68 -16.65
CA TYR A 122 -5.43 -8.36 -15.68
C TYR A 122 -4.77 -9.65 -15.20
N LEU A 123 -3.45 -9.72 -15.33
CA LEU A 123 -2.66 -10.83 -14.79
C LEU A 123 -2.35 -10.54 -13.32
N PRO A 124 -2.79 -11.41 -12.37
CA PRO A 124 -2.43 -11.25 -10.97
C PRO A 124 -0.91 -11.15 -10.78
N GLY A 125 -0.45 -10.15 -10.03
CA GLY A 125 0.98 -9.89 -9.80
C GLY A 125 1.70 -9.09 -10.90
N SER A 126 1.03 -8.77 -12.01
CA SER A 126 1.56 -7.81 -12.99
C SER A 126 1.50 -6.37 -12.47
N ARG A 127 2.31 -5.47 -13.05
CA ARG A 127 2.33 -4.05 -12.65
C ARG A 127 1.04 -3.34 -13.08
N ILE A 128 0.45 -2.57 -12.18
CA ILE A 128 -0.71 -1.73 -12.47
C ILE A 128 -0.23 -0.48 -13.24
N THR A 129 -0.55 -0.39 -14.53
CA THR A 129 -0.17 0.72 -15.42
C THR A 129 -1.34 1.65 -15.77
N SER A 130 -2.52 1.42 -15.20
CA SER A 130 -3.73 2.19 -15.50
C SER A 130 -3.64 3.63 -14.99
N SER A 131 -3.71 4.61 -15.91
CA SER A 131 -3.74 6.04 -15.57
C SER A 131 -4.99 6.45 -14.77
N HIS A 132 -6.12 5.77 -15.01
CA HIS A 132 -7.36 5.99 -14.26
C HIS A 132 -7.22 5.58 -12.81
N PHE A 133 -6.54 4.46 -12.55
CA PHE A 133 -6.26 4.02 -11.19
C PHE A 133 -5.36 5.02 -10.47
N ASP A 134 -4.25 5.42 -11.12
CA ASP A 134 -3.30 6.39 -10.57
C ASP A 134 -3.97 7.73 -10.21
N THR A 135 -4.80 8.27 -11.12
CA THR A 135 -5.52 9.52 -10.90
C THR A 135 -6.44 9.43 -9.68
N LYS A 136 -7.14 8.30 -9.53
CA LYS A 136 -8.01 8.07 -8.37
C LYS A 136 -7.23 7.93 -7.08
N VAL A 137 -6.14 7.15 -7.05
CA VAL A 137 -5.30 7.01 -5.85
C VAL A 137 -4.76 8.37 -5.40
N ARG A 138 -4.27 9.21 -6.32
CA ARG A 138 -3.82 10.57 -5.98
C ARG A 138 -4.96 11.47 -5.48
N ALA A 139 -6.17 11.31 -6.00
CA ALA A 139 -7.33 12.05 -5.51
C ALA A 139 -7.72 11.62 -4.08
N LEU A 140 -7.68 10.32 -3.80
CA LEU A 140 -7.92 9.77 -2.46
C LEU A 140 -6.86 10.21 -1.47
N ALA A 141 -5.59 10.20 -1.88
CA ALA A 141 -4.51 10.67 -1.03
C ALA A 141 -4.71 12.14 -0.64
N ARG A 142 -5.06 13.01 -1.60
CA ARG A 142 -5.38 14.43 -1.30
C ARG A 142 -6.57 14.62 -0.36
N LYS A 143 -7.48 13.65 -0.29
CA LYS A 143 -8.68 13.69 0.55
C LYS A 143 -8.41 13.21 1.98
N TYR A 144 -7.53 12.23 2.16
CA TYR A 144 -7.38 11.49 3.41
C TYR A 144 -6.02 11.64 4.11
N LEU A 145 -4.97 11.99 3.38
CA LEU A 145 -3.58 12.09 3.86
C LEU A 145 -3.13 13.56 3.97
#